data_AF-A0A2Z6V566-F1
#
_entry.id   AF-A0A2Z6V566-F1
#
_cell.length_a   1.000
_cell.length_b   1.000
_cell.length_c   1.000
_cell.angle_alpha   90.00
_cell.angle_beta   90.00
_cell.angle_gamma   90.00
#
_symmetry.space_group_name_H-M   'P 1'
#
loop_
_entity.id
_entity.type
_entity.pdbx_description
1 polymer ?
#
loop_
_entity_poly.entity_id
_entity_poly.type
_entity_poly.pdbx_seq_one_letter_code
_entity_poly.pdbx_strand_id
1 'polypeptide(L)'
;MRTLFLLFICLFWDETTLAETLQTRNFIVKITRNCPEGEVVCNNVSYTGTSLRTAESIKLTGRTVYRLCSDRVTPCQFLGYEFINGNYRYFVTESGIIRVYKNGKLLLEESGSWQD
;
A
#
# COMPACT_ATOMS: atom_id res chain seq x y z
N MET A 1 -40.44 -19.96 -30.26
CA MET A 1 -40.80 -18.56 -29.90
C MET A 1 -40.96 -18.54 -28.38
N ARG A 2 -40.21 -17.83 -27.54
CA ARG A 2 -39.36 -16.63 -27.71
C ARG A 2 -38.15 -16.78 -26.77
N THR A 3 -37.00 -16.40 -27.32
CA THR A 3 -35.73 -16.13 -26.64
C THR A 3 -35.91 -15.20 -25.44
N LEU A 4 -35.30 -15.54 -24.30
CA LEU A 4 -34.98 -14.57 -23.26
C LEU A 4 -33.49 -14.74 -22.89
N PHE A 5 -32.66 -14.00 -23.62
CA PHE A 5 -31.23 -13.89 -23.38
C PHE A 5 -31.04 -13.00 -22.14
N LEU A 6 -30.73 -13.60 -21.00
CA LEU A 6 -30.33 -12.86 -19.80
C LEU A 6 -28.95 -12.24 -20.08
N LEU A 7 -28.96 -10.98 -20.52
CA LEU A 7 -27.77 -10.12 -20.58
C LEU A 7 -27.25 -9.92 -19.15
N PHE A 8 -26.30 -10.77 -18.76
CA PHE A 8 -25.46 -10.54 -17.60
C PHE A 8 -24.50 -9.39 -17.97
N ILE A 9 -24.95 -8.16 -17.76
CA ILE A 9 -24.11 -6.97 -17.89
C ILE A 9 -23.09 -7.07 -16.75
N CYS A 10 -21.91 -7.63 -17.05
CA CYS A 10 -20.73 -7.45 -16.23
C CYS A 10 -20.41 -5.95 -16.23
N LEU A 11 -20.89 -5.23 -15.22
CA LEU A 11 -20.33 -3.95 -14.84
C LEU A 11 -18.89 -4.25 -14.39
N PHE A 12 -17.97 -4.22 -15.34
CA PHE A 12 -16.54 -4.12 -15.06
C PHE A 12 -16.36 -2.78 -14.35
N TRP A 13 -16.30 -2.80 -13.02
CA TRP A 13 -15.79 -1.68 -12.26
C TRP A 13 -14.30 -1.58 -12.60
N ASP A 14 -13.95 -0.58 -13.42
CA ASP A 14 -12.58 -0.16 -13.64
C ASP A 14 -12.05 0.44 -12.33
N GLU A 15 -11.59 -0.41 -11.42
CA GLU A 15 -10.75 0.05 -10.33
C GLU A 15 -9.37 0.38 -10.90
N THR A 16 -9.15 1.67 -11.17
CA THR A 16 -7.83 2.19 -11.53
C THR A 16 -6.93 2.05 -10.31
N THR A 17 -6.10 1.01 -10.32
CA THR A 17 -5.14 0.74 -9.24
C THR A 17 -3.82 1.44 -9.56
N LEU A 18 -3.36 2.30 -8.65
CA LEU A 18 -2.01 2.87 -8.74
C LEU A 18 -1.04 1.95 -8.02
N ALA A 19 -0.10 1.36 -8.76
CA ALA A 19 0.95 0.52 -8.22
C ALA A 19 2.31 1.23 -8.25
N GLU A 20 3.03 1.16 -7.15
CA GLU A 20 4.36 1.75 -6.97
C GLU A 20 5.32 0.66 -6.48
N THR A 21 6.57 0.70 -6.91
CA THR A 21 7.60 -0.27 -6.47
C THR A 21 8.76 0.46 -5.81
N LEU A 22 9.08 0.06 -4.58
CA LEU A 22 10.26 0.50 -3.85
C LEU A 22 11.31 -0.61 -3.89
N GLN A 23 12.50 -0.27 -4.38
CA GLN A 23 13.64 -1.17 -4.38
C GLN A 23 14.67 -0.69 -3.35
N THR A 24 15.02 -1.58 -2.44
CA THR A 24 16.09 -1.38 -1.45
C THR A 24 17.26 -2.32 -1.73
N ARG A 25 18.25 -2.37 -0.84
CA ARG A 25 19.38 -3.30 -0.97
C ARG A 25 18.94 -4.76 -0.81
N ASN A 26 18.00 -5.05 0.08
CA ASN A 26 17.60 -6.41 0.46
C ASN A 26 16.15 -6.77 0.13
N PHE A 27 15.32 -5.80 -0.24
CA PHE A 27 13.89 -6.00 -0.47
C PHE A 27 13.38 -5.29 -1.72
N ILE A 28 12.41 -5.92 -2.37
CA ILE A 28 11.50 -5.28 -3.32
C ILE A 28 10.13 -5.19 -2.64
N VAL A 29 9.57 -4.00 -2.59
CA VAL A 29 8.24 -3.74 -2.04
C VAL A 29 7.35 -3.20 -3.14
N LYS A 30 6.30 -3.93 -3.47
CA LYS A 30 5.22 -3.45 -4.34
C LYS A 30 4.05 -2.98 -3.50
N ILE A 31 3.61 -1.75 -3.71
CA ILE A 31 2.44 -1.17 -3.08
C ILE A 31 1.39 -0.92 -4.15
N THR A 32 0.12 -1.18 -3.84
CA THR A 32 -0.98 -0.90 -4.77
C THR A 32 -2.14 -0.27 -4.00
N ARG A 33 -2.54 0.93 -4.41
CA ARG A 33 -3.71 1.61 -3.87
C ARG A 33 -4.94 1.10 -4.62
N ASN A 34 -5.84 0.41 -3.92
CA ASN A 34 -7.09 -0.11 -4.47
C ASN A 34 -8.26 0.80 -4.01
N CYS A 35 -8.09 2.09 -4.26
CA CYS A 35 -9.07 3.12 -3.96
C CYS A 35 -9.26 3.95 -5.24
N PRO A 36 -10.45 4.57 -5.43
CA PRO A 36 -10.68 5.47 -6.56
C PRO A 36 -9.57 6.52 -6.72
N GLU A 37 -9.30 6.88 -7.97
CA GLU A 37 -8.33 7.92 -8.29
C GLU A 37 -8.71 9.24 -7.59
N GLY A 38 -7.70 9.94 -7.06
CA GLY A 38 -7.88 11.21 -6.34
C GLY A 38 -8.20 11.05 -4.85
N GLU A 39 -8.45 9.83 -4.36
CA GLU A 39 -8.65 9.60 -2.93
C GLU A 39 -7.31 9.68 -2.17
N VAL A 40 -7.17 10.71 -1.33
CA VAL A 40 -5.99 10.91 -0.48
C VAL A 40 -5.97 9.93 0.70
N VAL A 41 -7.15 9.68 1.26
CA VAL A 41 -7.34 8.77 2.40
C VAL A 41 -7.73 7.40 1.88
N CYS A 42 -6.76 6.52 1.64
CA CYS A 42 -7.04 5.18 1.15
C CYS A 42 -6.80 4.16 2.25
N ASN A 43 -7.85 3.45 2.67
CA ASN A 43 -7.78 2.38 3.67
C ASN A 43 -7.66 0.96 3.06
N ASN A 44 -7.53 0.88 1.73
CA ASN A 44 -7.39 -0.36 0.98
C ASN A 44 -6.11 -0.34 0.14
N VAL A 45 -4.97 -0.45 0.81
CA VAL A 45 -3.65 -0.50 0.18
C VAL A 45 -3.07 -1.90 0.31
N SER A 46 -2.70 -2.51 -0.80
CA SER A 46 -1.99 -3.78 -0.85
C SER A 46 -0.48 -3.57 -0.75
N TYR A 47 0.21 -4.42 0.00
CA TYR A 47 1.67 -4.50 0.09
C TYR A 47 2.12 -5.92 -0.25
N THR A 48 3.15 -6.03 -1.10
CA THR A 48 3.90 -7.26 -1.31
C THR A 48 5.38 -6.97 -1.11
N GLY A 49 5.95 -7.46 -0.02
CA GLY A 49 7.38 -7.34 0.27
C GLY A 49 8.08 -8.65 -0.01
N THR A 50 9.13 -8.63 -0.83
CA THR A 50 9.93 -9.79 -1.23
C THR A 50 11.36 -9.61 -0.79
N SER A 51 11.93 -10.59 -0.09
CA SER A 51 13.36 -10.59 0.24
C SER A 51 14.18 -10.99 -0.98
N LEU A 52 15.18 -10.19 -1.35
CA LEU A 52 16.14 -10.53 -2.40
C LEU A 52 17.10 -11.64 -1.98
N ARG A 53 17.25 -11.88 -0.67
CA ARG A 53 18.13 -12.92 -0.15
C ARG A 53 17.48 -14.30 -0.16
N THR A 54 16.21 -14.39 0.24
CA THR A 54 15.51 -15.69 0.39
C THR A 54 14.45 -15.94 -0.68
N ALA A 55 14.11 -14.94 -1.50
CA ALA A 55 12.98 -14.94 -2.43
C ALA A 55 11.60 -15.14 -1.76
N GLU A 56 11.52 -15.15 -0.43
CA GLU A 56 10.26 -15.22 0.29
C GLU A 56 9.49 -13.89 0.22
N SER A 57 8.17 -13.98 0.15
CA SER A 57 7.28 -12.82 0.08
C SER A 57 6.23 -12.84 1.18
N ILE A 58 5.84 -11.64 1.62
CA ILE A 58 4.69 -11.42 2.49
C ILE A 58 3.71 -10.45 1.82
N LYS A 59 2.42 -10.73 1.95
CA LYS A 59 1.33 -9.88 1.48
C LYS A 59 0.55 -9.31 2.66
N LEU A 60 0.29 -8.00 2.63
CA LEU A 60 -0.41 -7.28 3.69
C LEU A 60 -1.44 -6.31 3.09
N THR A 61 -2.43 -5.96 3.90
CA THR A 61 -3.37 -4.86 3.60
C THR A 61 -3.19 -3.77 4.64
N GLY A 62 -3.30 -2.51 4.20
CA GLY A 62 -3.03 -1.35 5.01
C GLY A 62 -3.66 -0.09 4.44
N ARG A 63 -3.10 1.05 4.83
CA ARG A 63 -3.66 2.37 4.54
C ARG A 63 -2.60 3.41 4.25
N THR A 64 -3.01 4.51 3.62
CA THR A 64 -2.20 5.73 3.55
C THR A 64 -2.12 6.40 4.92
N VAL A 65 -0.99 7.06 5.17
CA VAL A 65 -0.74 7.85 6.38
C VAL A 65 -0.40 9.26 5.94
N TYR A 66 -0.94 10.24 6.66
CA TYR A 66 -0.77 11.64 6.36
C TYR A 66 -0.69 12.46 7.65
N ARG A 67 -0.04 13.61 7.54
CA ARG A 67 -0.13 14.67 8.55
C ARG A 67 -1.38 15.49 8.28
N LEU A 68 -2.16 15.73 9.33
CA LEU A 68 -3.30 16.63 9.27
C LEU A 68 -2.84 18.09 9.34
N CYS A 69 -3.59 18.97 8.69
CA CYS A 69 -3.43 20.42 8.79
C CYS A 69 -3.74 20.90 10.22
N SER A 70 -3.55 22.19 10.49
CA SER A 70 -3.86 22.80 11.80
C SER A 70 -5.31 22.64 12.24
N ASP A 71 -6.23 22.45 11.28
CA ASP A 71 -7.65 22.16 11.53
C ASP A 71 -7.92 20.75 12.08
N ARG A 72 -6.92 19.86 12.06
CA ARG A 72 -6.99 18.46 12.50
C ARG A 72 -8.04 17.61 11.75
N VAL A 73 -8.44 18.03 10.56
CA VAL A 73 -9.43 17.32 9.74
C VAL A 73 -8.88 17.09 8.33
N THR A 74 -8.21 18.09 7.76
CA THR A 74 -7.76 18.03 6.37
C THR A 74 -6.39 17.35 6.26
N PRO A 75 -6.22 16.33 5.40
CA PRO A 75 -4.90 15.80 5.07
C PRO A 75 -4.04 16.83 4.33
N CYS A 76 -2.85 17.12 4.85
CA CYS A 76 -1.95 18.16 4.32
C CYS A 76 -0.68 17.60 3.69
N GLN A 77 -0.15 16.51 4.22
CA GLN A 77 1.10 15.92 3.74
C GLN A 77 0.98 14.40 3.78
N PHE A 78 1.20 13.75 2.64
CA PHE A 78 1.36 12.32 2.59
C PHE A 78 2.65 11.92 3.31
N LEU A 79 2.62 10.89 4.15
CA LEU A 79 3.80 10.42 4.89
C LEU A 79 4.27 9.04 4.43
N GLY A 80 3.39 8.30 3.75
CA GLY A 80 3.63 6.93 3.32
C GLY A 80 2.48 5.99 3.64
N TYR A 81 2.82 4.73 3.85
CA TYR A 81 1.88 3.62 3.98
C TYR A 81 2.12 2.85 5.27
N GLU A 82 1.03 2.42 5.93
CA GLU A 82 1.07 1.63 7.16
C GLU A 82 0.33 0.30 6.99
N PHE A 83 0.96 -0.78 7.46
CA PHE A 83 0.41 -2.13 7.45
C PHE A 83 0.61 -2.77 8.83
N ILE A 84 -0.45 -3.35 9.39
CA ILE A 84 -0.43 -4.01 10.70
C ILE A 84 -0.63 -5.51 10.49
N ASN A 85 0.25 -6.32 11.09
CA ASN A 85 0.14 -7.77 11.07
C ASN A 85 0.46 -8.34 12.45
N GLY A 86 -0.59 -8.63 13.23
CA GLY A 86 -0.45 -9.01 14.64
C GLY A 86 0.28 -7.93 15.43
N ASN A 87 1.42 -8.26 16.01
CA ASN A 87 2.26 -7.32 16.75
C ASN A 87 3.33 -6.61 15.92
N TYR A 88 3.33 -6.82 14.60
CA TYR A 88 4.21 -6.12 13.68
C TYR A 88 3.52 -4.90 13.07
N ARG A 89 4.30 -3.83 12.92
CA ARG A 89 3.91 -2.63 12.16
C ARG A 89 4.94 -2.38 11.08
N TYR A 90 4.50 -2.34 9.84
CA TYR A 90 5.30 -2.01 8.68
C TYR A 90 4.93 -0.59 8.25
N PHE A 91 5.94 0.24 8.04
CA PHE A 91 5.76 1.61 7.58
C PHE A 91 6.71 1.88 6.42
N VAL A 92 6.16 2.28 5.28
CA VAL A 92 6.93 2.63 4.08
C VAL A 92 6.74 4.12 3.84
N THR A 93 7.78 4.92 4.01
CA THR A 93 7.68 6.37 3.90
C THR A 93 7.57 6.82 2.44
N GLU A 94 6.99 8.00 2.22
CA GLU A 94 7.02 8.66 0.90
C GLU A 94 8.46 8.83 0.38
N SER A 95 9.42 9.00 1.29
CA SER A 95 10.85 9.16 0.96
C SER A 95 11.60 7.85 0.66
N GLY A 96 10.91 6.71 0.59
CA GLY A 96 11.53 5.42 0.24
C GLY A 96 12.23 4.70 1.38
N ILE A 97 11.80 4.88 2.64
CA ILE A 97 12.33 4.18 3.81
C ILE A 97 11.31 3.15 4.30
N ILE A 98 11.74 1.88 4.39
CA ILE A 98 10.99 0.80 5.02
C ILE A 98 11.37 0.74 6.49
N ARG A 99 10.37 0.71 7.37
CA ARG A 99 10.53 0.47 8.81
C ARG A 99 9.63 -0.67 9.25
N VAL A 100 10.18 -1.62 9.99
CA VAL A 100 9.40 -2.71 10.60
C VAL A 100 9.60 -2.68 12.09
N TYR A 101 8.49 -2.63 12.82
CA TYR A 101 8.46 -2.65 14.27
C TYR A 101 7.80 -3.94 14.74
N LYS A 102 8.20 -4.44 15.91
CA LYS A 102 7.51 -5.50 16.65
C LYS A 102 7.33 -5.06 18.10
N ASN A 103 6.09 -5.07 18.60
CA ASN A 103 5.77 -4.54 19.93
C ASN A 103 6.34 -3.11 20.16
N GLY A 104 6.30 -2.27 19.12
CA GLY A 104 6.84 -0.90 19.17
C GLY A 104 8.37 -0.79 19.05
N LYS A 105 9.13 -1.89 19.10
CA LYS A 105 10.59 -1.88 18.90
C LYS A 105 10.93 -1.97 17.42
N LEU A 106 11.79 -1.07 16.92
CA LEU A 106 12.31 -1.12 15.56
C LEU A 106 13.17 -2.39 15.36
N LEU A 107 12.85 -3.17 14.33
CA LEU A 107 13.56 -4.38 13.93
C LEU A 107 14.33 -4.23 12.62
N LEU A 108 13.81 -3.41 11.71
CA LEU A 108 14.38 -3.17 10.40
C LEU A 108 14.16 -1.71 10.04
N GLU A 109 15.20 -1.05 9.53
CA GLU A 109 15.11 0.18 8.79
C GLU A 109 15.98 0.06 7.54
N GLU A 110 15.41 0.33 6.37
CA GLU A 110 16.14 0.26 5.11
C GLU A 110 15.65 1.30 4.11
N SER A 111 16.58 2.06 3.54
CA SER A 111 16.30 3.04 2.50
C SER A 111 16.41 2.42 1.10
N GLY A 112 15.63 2.95 0.17
CA GLY A 112 15.66 2.58 -1.23
C GLY A 112 15.17 3.69 -2.13
N SER A 113 14.89 3.33 -3.38
CA SER A 113 14.37 4.24 -4.39
C SER A 113 13.05 3.73 -4.93
N TRP A 114 12.06 4.62 -5.02
CA TRP A 114 10.87 4.38 -5.81
C TRP A 114 11.26 4.24 -7.29
N GLN A 115 10.61 3.30 -7.96
CA GLN A 115 10.79 3.04 -9.37
C GLN A 115 9.62 3.66 -10.13
N ASP A 116 9.94 4.44 -11.17
CA ASP A 116 8.99 5.02 -12.13
C ASP A 116 8.52 3.98 -13.16
#